data_AF-A0A969A298-F1
#
_entry.id   AF-A0A969A298-F1
#
_cell.length_a   1.000
_cell.length_b   1.000
_cell.length_c   1.000
_cell.angle_alpha   90.00
_cell.angle_beta   90.00
_cell.angle_gamma   90.00
#
_symmetry.space_group_name_H-M   'P 1'
#
loop_
_entity.id
_entity.type
_entity.pdbx_description
1 polymer ?
#
loop_
_entity_poly.entity_id
_entity_poly.type
_entity_poly.pdbx_seq_one_letter_code
_entity_poly.pdbx_strand_id
1 'polypeptide(L)'
;MSSPRYPDVSLYQLALEYQPVPKPVKVWAKGFKGIVQSITEYLAEQKISATCWLKLPSGAAWQEAVSAYLYEHQLAEAAYFLSSHGLDDEKLLAYSDAEVAERISIIPLAPKSGLRGEYILLFISNHLTGFVLARRFRVQPGTSPPDDEAAEDTALGAPEISEPSRERKYYLRVICSFDPQFVRHILQGLQSAIAASAAGYSESAEAMTIAQNLELQSAQIDLQPMSFSLLDRLITQQLANQARLQQTLASARRQALAVSDLSSQNEELLNTLKLRDDFLNTVGQELRAPLTSIKTALTLLSSSNLKGPQRQRYMEMIGNECDRQSTLINGVLNLLHLEGELGQVDIQPLQLADVVPGVVSTYQPIAQEKGVMLAYTISEDLPPTSCPETWVRQIVINLLHNSIRFTPEGGEVWVTARSLHELIELQFRDTGAGIASADLPKIFDHFYRGRQISNGEAEGAGLGLTIVQQLLLYCGGSIKVESEVGQGSIFRVLLPIYQQ
;
A
#
# COMPACT_ATOMS: atom_id res chain seq x y z
N MET A 1 -45.94 13.59 -50.13
CA MET A 1 -44.88 14.59 -50.34
C MET A 1 -43.66 14.13 -49.57
N SER A 2 -42.64 13.69 -50.27
CA SER A 2 -41.41 13.14 -49.71
C SER A 2 -40.51 14.28 -49.26
N SER A 3 -40.17 14.35 -47.97
CA SER A 3 -39.14 15.27 -47.47
C SER A 3 -37.82 15.02 -48.23
N PRO A 4 -37.08 16.06 -48.64
CA PRO A 4 -35.82 15.88 -49.32
C PRO A 4 -34.83 15.13 -48.40
N ARG A 5 -34.30 14.00 -48.89
CA ARG A 5 -33.17 13.30 -48.27
C ARG A 5 -31.91 14.10 -48.61
N TYR A 6 -31.42 14.89 -47.67
CA TYR A 6 -30.13 15.56 -47.80
C TYR A 6 -28.98 14.54 -47.56
N PRO A 7 -27.85 14.64 -48.29
CA PRO A 7 -26.70 13.78 -48.06
C PRO A 7 -26.09 14.08 -46.68
N ASP A 8 -26.00 13.06 -45.84
CA ASP A 8 -25.46 13.14 -44.49
C ASP A 8 -23.92 13.07 -44.57
N VAL A 9 -23.27 14.20 -44.87
CA VAL A 9 -21.81 14.23 -45.09
C VAL A 9 -21.07 14.11 -43.75
N SER A 10 -20.33 13.01 -43.57
CA SER A 10 -19.37 12.82 -42.48
C SER A 10 -18.00 13.31 -42.94
N LEU A 11 -17.44 14.33 -42.29
CA LEU A 11 -16.13 14.86 -42.66
C LEU A 11 -15.03 13.82 -42.41
N TYR A 12 -15.24 12.92 -41.44
CA TYR A 12 -14.29 11.83 -41.19
C TYR A 12 -14.27 10.81 -42.32
N GLN A 13 -15.41 10.53 -42.97
CA GLN A 13 -15.44 9.65 -44.15
C GLN A 13 -14.84 10.36 -45.36
N LEU A 14 -15.19 11.63 -45.57
CA LEU A 14 -14.65 12.46 -46.64
C LEU A 14 -13.12 12.59 -46.54
N ALA A 15 -12.59 12.75 -45.31
CA ALA A 15 -11.15 12.73 -45.06
C ALA A 15 -10.46 11.41 -45.47
N LEU A 16 -11.13 10.27 -45.31
CA LEU A 16 -10.58 8.95 -45.68
C LEU A 16 -10.66 8.65 -47.18
N GLU A 17 -11.50 9.37 -47.92
CA GLU A 17 -11.62 9.27 -49.38
C GLU A 17 -10.54 10.08 -50.13
N TYR A 18 -9.87 11.00 -49.43
CA TYR A 18 -8.78 11.80 -49.98
C TYR A 18 -7.52 10.96 -50.26
N GLN A 19 -6.76 11.30 -51.31
CA GLN A 19 -5.48 10.66 -51.63
C GLN A 19 -4.30 11.62 -51.45
N PRO A 20 -3.24 11.24 -50.70
CA PRO A 20 -3.08 9.96 -49.99
C PRO A 20 -3.97 9.86 -48.75
N VAL A 21 -4.42 8.63 -48.44
CA VAL A 21 -5.35 8.39 -47.32
C VAL A 21 -4.68 8.77 -46.00
N PRO A 22 -5.23 9.73 -45.22
CA PRO A 22 -4.67 10.11 -43.93
C PRO A 22 -4.78 8.95 -42.95
N LYS A 23 -3.74 8.75 -42.12
CA LYS A 23 -3.71 7.70 -41.09
C LYS A 23 -4.26 8.26 -39.77
N PRO A 24 -5.45 7.82 -39.29
CA PRO A 24 -6.00 8.32 -38.04
C PRO A 24 -5.23 7.77 -36.84
N VAL A 25 -4.93 8.64 -35.87
CA VAL A 25 -4.28 8.27 -34.60
C VAL A 25 -5.35 8.04 -33.53
N LYS A 26 -5.22 6.96 -32.75
CA LYS A 26 -6.11 6.69 -31.61
C LYS A 26 -5.62 7.46 -30.40
N VAL A 27 -6.46 8.32 -29.83
CA VAL A 27 -6.15 9.09 -28.62
C VAL A 27 -7.32 9.11 -27.64
N TRP A 28 -7.03 9.26 -26.35
CA TRP A 28 -8.01 9.57 -25.32
C TRP A 28 -8.38 11.06 -25.33
N ALA A 29 -9.45 11.44 -24.63
CA ALA A 29 -9.92 12.83 -24.54
C ALA A 29 -8.82 13.80 -24.09
N LYS A 30 -8.03 13.44 -23.07
CA LYS A 30 -6.89 14.23 -22.59
C LYS A 30 -5.80 14.44 -23.65
N GLY A 31 -5.51 13.41 -24.44
CA GLY A 31 -4.56 13.49 -25.55
C GLY A 31 -5.05 14.42 -26.67
N PHE A 32 -6.33 14.34 -27.02
CA PHE A 32 -6.95 15.27 -27.97
C PHE A 32 -6.95 16.72 -27.45
N LYS A 33 -7.21 16.94 -26.15
CA LYS A 33 -7.11 18.27 -25.52
C LYS A 33 -5.70 18.83 -25.64
N GLY A 34 -4.67 18.02 -25.35
CA GLY A 34 -3.28 18.41 -25.52
C GLY A 34 -2.94 18.84 -26.95
N ILE A 35 -3.43 18.12 -27.97
CA ILE A 35 -3.22 18.50 -29.38
C ILE A 35 -3.86 19.85 -29.69
N VAL A 36 -5.10 20.08 -29.26
CA VAL A 36 -5.82 21.35 -29.46
C VAL A 36 -5.06 22.50 -28.77
N GLN A 37 -4.67 22.31 -27.52
CA GLN A 37 -3.98 23.31 -26.71
C GLN A 37 -2.59 23.67 -27.28
N SER A 38 -1.79 22.68 -27.68
CA SER A 38 -0.46 22.97 -28.26
C SER A 38 -0.55 23.73 -29.59
N ILE A 39 -1.60 23.50 -30.39
CA ILE A 39 -1.83 24.23 -31.64
C ILE A 39 -2.22 25.68 -31.35
N THR A 40 -3.16 25.91 -30.42
CA THR A 40 -3.62 27.26 -30.07
C THR A 40 -2.54 28.08 -29.37
N GLU A 41 -1.77 27.47 -28.47
CA GLU A 41 -0.60 28.07 -27.83
C GLU A 41 0.43 28.50 -28.88
N TYR A 42 0.71 27.66 -29.88
CA TYR A 42 1.65 28.04 -30.94
C TYR A 42 1.17 29.25 -31.75
N LEU A 43 -0.11 29.26 -32.15
CA LEU A 43 -0.69 30.40 -32.88
C LEU A 43 -0.56 31.70 -32.08
N ALA A 44 -0.78 31.62 -30.76
CA ALA A 44 -0.60 32.74 -29.84
C ALA A 44 0.87 33.19 -29.73
N GLU A 45 1.80 32.27 -29.48
CA GLU A 45 3.22 32.57 -29.34
C GLU A 45 3.82 33.21 -30.60
N GLN A 46 3.42 32.73 -31.78
CA GLN A 46 3.90 33.25 -33.06
C GLN A 46 3.11 34.48 -33.55
N LYS A 47 2.10 34.92 -32.79
CA LYS A 47 1.22 36.05 -33.15
C LYS A 47 0.59 35.87 -34.52
N ILE A 48 0.20 34.65 -34.86
CA ILE A 48 -0.43 34.33 -36.14
C ILE A 48 -1.90 34.69 -36.06
N SER A 49 -2.35 35.58 -36.94
CA SER A 49 -3.75 35.96 -37.09
C SER A 49 -4.49 34.94 -37.95
N ALA A 50 -5.57 34.34 -37.46
CA ALA A 50 -6.28 33.27 -38.18
C ALA A 50 -7.81 33.32 -38.03
N THR A 51 -8.50 32.84 -39.05
CA THR A 51 -9.93 32.51 -39.00
C THR A 51 -10.10 31.07 -38.49
N CYS A 52 -10.88 30.85 -37.44
CA CYS A 52 -11.05 29.55 -36.80
C CYS A 52 -12.47 28.97 -36.98
N TRP A 53 -12.56 27.66 -37.21
CA TRP A 53 -13.82 26.91 -37.18
C TRP A 53 -13.74 25.82 -36.12
N LEU A 54 -14.69 25.86 -35.19
CA LEU A 54 -14.60 25.13 -33.93
C LEU A 54 -15.86 24.29 -33.69
N LYS A 55 -15.64 23.02 -33.37
CA LYS A 55 -16.61 22.12 -32.78
C LYS A 55 -15.91 21.26 -31.74
N LEU A 56 -15.83 21.75 -30.51
CA LEU A 56 -15.15 21.07 -29.43
C LEU A 56 -16.14 20.29 -28.55
N PRO A 57 -15.66 19.34 -27.74
CA PRO A 57 -16.51 18.72 -26.73
C PRO A 57 -17.03 19.70 -25.68
N SER A 58 -18.15 19.35 -25.06
CA SER A 58 -18.72 20.09 -23.93
C SER A 58 -17.82 20.01 -22.69
N GLY A 59 -17.61 21.16 -22.04
CA GLY A 59 -16.93 21.28 -20.74
C GLY A 59 -15.96 22.47 -20.65
N ALA A 60 -15.87 23.08 -19.46
CA ALA A 60 -15.05 24.27 -19.20
C ALA A 60 -13.58 24.08 -19.57
N ALA A 61 -13.05 22.88 -19.36
CA ALA A 61 -11.65 22.54 -19.66
C ALA A 61 -11.31 22.61 -21.17
N TRP A 62 -12.28 22.43 -22.07
CA TRP A 62 -12.06 22.56 -23.52
C TRP A 62 -12.13 24.00 -23.99
N GLN A 63 -12.93 24.81 -23.29
CA GLN A 63 -13.04 26.24 -23.52
C GLN A 63 -11.74 26.94 -23.11
N GLU A 64 -11.18 26.58 -21.94
CA GLU A 64 -9.88 27.07 -21.46
C GLU A 64 -8.73 26.79 -22.44
N ALA A 65 -8.75 25.64 -23.14
CA ALA A 65 -7.70 25.26 -24.09
C ALA A 65 -7.60 26.20 -25.31
N VAL A 66 -8.67 26.96 -25.60
CA VAL A 66 -8.76 27.84 -26.77
C VAL A 66 -8.95 29.30 -26.37
N SER A 67 -9.29 29.55 -25.10
CA SER A 67 -9.61 30.89 -24.60
C SER A 67 -8.42 31.85 -24.64
N ALA A 68 -7.22 31.39 -24.30
CA ALA A 68 -6.02 32.22 -24.33
C ALA A 68 -5.78 32.82 -25.73
N TYR A 69 -5.91 32.00 -26.78
CA TYR A 69 -5.73 32.46 -28.16
C TYR A 69 -6.88 33.38 -28.64
N LEU A 70 -8.13 33.01 -28.35
CA LEU A 70 -9.31 33.76 -28.84
C LEU A 70 -9.54 35.08 -28.10
N TYR A 71 -9.36 35.09 -26.77
CA TYR A 71 -9.77 36.22 -25.92
C TYR A 71 -8.57 37.00 -25.37
N GLU A 72 -7.52 36.33 -24.87
CA GLU A 72 -6.40 37.02 -24.20
C GLU A 72 -5.42 37.66 -25.20
N HIS A 73 -5.15 36.97 -26.31
CA HIS A 73 -4.23 37.47 -27.34
C HIS A 73 -4.91 38.27 -28.46
N GLN A 74 -6.24 38.18 -28.63
CA GLN A 74 -7.04 38.89 -29.65
C GLN A 74 -6.56 38.70 -31.11
N LEU A 75 -5.93 37.56 -31.41
CA LEU A 75 -5.35 37.25 -32.73
C LEU A 75 -6.35 36.59 -33.69
N ALA A 76 -7.56 36.24 -33.25
CA ALA A 76 -8.57 35.66 -34.12
C ALA A 76 -9.22 36.74 -35.01
N GLU A 77 -9.20 36.53 -36.33
CA GLU A 77 -9.86 37.41 -37.30
C GLU A 77 -11.38 37.19 -37.29
N ALA A 78 -11.78 35.92 -37.25
CA ALA A 78 -13.15 35.47 -37.05
C ALA A 78 -13.14 34.05 -36.44
N ALA A 79 -14.11 33.73 -35.59
CA ALA A 79 -14.26 32.41 -34.99
C ALA A 79 -15.70 31.89 -35.14
N TYR A 80 -15.86 30.76 -35.83
CA TYR A 80 -17.15 30.15 -36.11
C TYR A 80 -17.35 28.90 -35.27
N PHE A 81 -18.34 28.89 -34.40
CA PHE A 81 -18.69 27.75 -33.56
C PHE A 81 -19.86 26.96 -34.16
N LEU A 82 -19.64 25.69 -34.43
CA LEU A 82 -20.65 24.79 -35.02
C LEU A 82 -21.42 24.08 -33.90
N SER A 83 -22.61 24.58 -33.57
CA SER A 83 -23.41 24.06 -32.46
C SER A 83 -24.40 22.98 -32.89
N SER A 84 -24.46 21.85 -32.17
CA SER A 84 -25.50 20.83 -32.33
C SER A 84 -26.54 20.81 -31.20
N HIS A 85 -26.33 21.59 -30.15
CA HIS A 85 -27.21 21.72 -28.99
C HIS A 85 -27.33 23.21 -28.70
N GLY A 86 -28.37 23.85 -29.22
CA GLY A 86 -28.49 25.31 -29.31
C GLY A 86 -28.60 26.11 -28.01
N LEU A 87 -28.09 25.64 -26.86
CA LEU A 87 -28.23 26.31 -25.56
C LEU A 87 -26.99 26.26 -24.63
N ASP A 88 -25.96 25.44 -24.87
CA ASP A 88 -24.75 25.45 -24.02
C ASP A 88 -23.67 26.46 -24.49
N ASP A 89 -23.73 26.90 -25.75
CA ASP A 89 -22.75 27.81 -26.35
C ASP A 89 -23.02 29.30 -26.05
N GLU A 90 -24.19 29.67 -25.52
CA GLU A 90 -24.44 31.05 -25.06
C GLU A 90 -23.55 31.44 -23.87
N LYS A 91 -23.07 30.47 -23.09
CA LYS A 91 -22.08 30.71 -22.02
C LYS A 91 -20.69 31.07 -22.54
N LEU A 92 -20.34 30.76 -23.80
CA LEU A 92 -19.07 31.16 -24.42
C LEU A 92 -19.00 32.67 -24.70
N LEU A 93 -20.15 33.30 -24.97
CA LEU A 93 -20.27 34.74 -25.22
C LEU A 93 -20.37 35.57 -23.93
N ALA A 94 -20.64 34.92 -22.79
CA ALA A 94 -20.85 35.60 -21.51
C ALA A 94 -19.54 36.11 -20.85
N TYR A 95 -18.37 35.71 -21.36
CA TYR A 95 -17.04 36.01 -20.79
C TYR A 95 -16.15 36.90 -21.67
N SER A 96 -16.65 37.43 -22.79
CA SER A 96 -15.83 38.15 -23.78
C SER A 96 -16.10 39.65 -23.84
N ASP A 97 -15.05 40.46 -24.02
CA ASP A 97 -15.16 41.88 -24.38
C ASP A 97 -16.05 42.08 -25.62
N ALA A 98 -16.77 43.21 -25.68
CA ALA A 98 -17.74 43.51 -26.75
C ALA A 98 -17.14 43.45 -28.17
N GLU A 99 -15.87 43.81 -28.34
CA GLU A 99 -15.16 43.72 -29.62
C GLU A 99 -14.84 42.28 -30.06
N VAL A 100 -14.67 41.36 -29.11
CA VAL A 100 -14.42 39.94 -29.41
C VAL A 100 -15.72 39.21 -29.73
N ALA A 101 -16.83 39.61 -29.10
CA ALA A 101 -18.15 39.09 -29.39
C ALA A 101 -18.59 39.34 -30.84
N GLU A 102 -18.21 40.47 -31.45
CA GLU A 102 -18.50 40.78 -32.86
C GLU A 102 -17.76 39.86 -33.85
N ARG A 103 -16.67 39.21 -33.43
CA ARG A 103 -15.87 38.30 -34.28
C ARG A 103 -16.27 36.82 -34.12
N ILE A 104 -17.18 36.52 -33.20
CA ILE A 104 -17.63 35.16 -32.91
C ILE A 104 -19.02 34.95 -33.50
N SER A 105 -19.20 33.90 -34.29
CA SER A 105 -20.50 33.55 -34.86
C SER A 105 -20.85 32.09 -34.54
N ILE A 106 -22.07 31.86 -34.06
CA ILE A 106 -22.58 30.52 -33.75
C ILE A 106 -23.46 30.06 -34.91
N ILE A 107 -23.17 28.87 -35.44
CA ILE A 107 -23.88 28.29 -36.57
C ILE A 107 -24.64 27.05 -36.09
N PRO A 108 -25.99 27.04 -36.14
CA PRO A 108 -26.77 25.88 -35.75
C PRO A 108 -26.72 24.77 -36.81
N LEU A 109 -26.36 23.56 -36.37
CA LEU A 109 -26.38 22.34 -37.18
C LEU A 109 -27.72 21.61 -37.05
N ALA A 110 -28.21 21.07 -38.16
CA ALA A 110 -29.43 20.27 -38.18
C ALA A 110 -29.34 19.04 -37.24
N PRO A 111 -30.44 18.68 -36.55
CA PRO A 111 -30.44 17.66 -35.49
C PRO A 111 -30.10 16.23 -35.95
N LYS A 112 -30.08 15.98 -37.26
CA LYS A 112 -29.70 14.70 -37.88
C LYS A 112 -28.37 14.74 -38.64
N SER A 113 -27.57 15.80 -38.53
CA SER A 113 -26.30 15.93 -39.25
C SER A 113 -25.27 14.85 -38.84
N GLY A 114 -24.61 14.24 -39.83
CA GLY A 114 -23.48 13.33 -39.68
C GLY A 114 -22.31 13.89 -38.87
N LEU A 115 -22.27 15.21 -38.65
CA LEU A 115 -21.29 15.91 -37.82
C LEU A 115 -21.48 15.69 -36.31
N ARG A 116 -22.59 15.10 -35.85
CA ARG A 116 -22.91 15.00 -34.40
C ARG A 116 -21.87 14.26 -33.56
N GLY A 117 -21.13 13.32 -34.16
CA GLY A 117 -20.08 12.53 -33.50
C GLY A 117 -18.65 12.97 -33.81
N GLU A 118 -18.48 14.14 -34.44
CA GLU A 118 -17.21 14.67 -34.93
C GLU A 118 -16.88 15.99 -34.23
N TYR A 119 -15.61 16.15 -33.83
CA TYR A 119 -15.04 17.36 -33.24
C TYR A 119 -14.01 17.94 -34.20
N ILE A 120 -14.02 19.25 -34.35
CA ILE A 120 -13.30 19.96 -35.41
C ILE A 120 -12.56 21.16 -34.81
N LEU A 121 -11.29 21.28 -35.15
CA LEU A 121 -10.52 22.51 -35.04
C LEU A 121 -9.90 22.77 -36.41
N LEU A 122 -10.34 23.82 -37.07
CA LEU A 122 -9.77 24.30 -38.33
C LEU A 122 -9.31 25.73 -38.12
N PHE A 123 -8.16 26.08 -38.68
CA PHE A 123 -7.66 27.45 -38.70
C PHE A 123 -7.09 27.77 -40.08
N ILE A 124 -7.38 28.98 -40.56
CA ILE A 124 -6.98 29.49 -41.87
C ILE A 124 -6.32 30.84 -41.65
N SER A 125 -5.06 30.94 -42.04
CA SER A 125 -4.27 32.17 -42.03
C SER A 125 -3.41 32.22 -43.29
N ASN A 126 -2.96 33.41 -43.67
CA ASN A 126 -2.01 33.60 -44.77
C ASN A 126 -0.66 32.90 -44.53
N HIS A 127 -0.33 32.58 -43.28
CA HIS A 127 0.94 31.94 -42.91
C HIS A 127 0.79 30.47 -42.55
N LEU A 128 -0.41 30.02 -42.19
CA LEU A 128 -0.62 28.66 -41.72
C LEU A 128 -2.09 28.25 -41.90
N THR A 129 -2.29 27.08 -42.50
CA THR A 129 -3.60 26.42 -42.50
C THR A 129 -3.47 25.04 -41.89
N GLY A 130 -4.47 24.63 -41.14
CA GLY A 130 -4.44 23.32 -40.52
C GLY A 130 -5.75 22.89 -39.94
N PHE A 131 -5.91 21.58 -39.86
CA PHE A 131 -7.16 20.92 -39.56
C PHE A 131 -6.91 19.75 -38.62
N VAL A 132 -7.73 19.68 -37.57
CA VAL A 132 -7.80 18.58 -36.61
C VAL A 132 -9.24 18.10 -36.54
N LEU A 133 -9.43 16.82 -36.87
CA LEU A 133 -10.73 16.16 -36.84
C LEU A 133 -10.68 14.94 -35.94
N ALA A 134 -11.54 14.90 -34.95
CA ALA A 134 -11.70 13.76 -34.08
C ALA A 134 -13.08 13.14 -34.24
N ARG A 135 -13.17 11.83 -34.43
CA ARG A 135 -14.45 11.10 -34.39
C ARG A 135 -14.52 10.19 -33.18
N ARG A 136 -15.66 10.19 -32.49
CA ARG A 136 -15.91 9.38 -31.30
C ARG A 136 -16.24 7.93 -31.65
N PHE A 137 -15.50 6.98 -31.06
CA PHE A 137 -15.76 5.54 -31.19
C PHE A 137 -16.05 4.91 -29.83
N ARG A 138 -16.99 3.94 -29.83
CA ARG A 138 -17.31 3.13 -28.65
C ARG A 138 -16.30 2.00 -28.49
N VAL A 139 -15.81 1.78 -27.27
CA VAL A 139 -15.03 0.58 -26.94
C VAL A 139 -15.99 -0.61 -26.89
N GLN A 140 -15.70 -1.68 -27.63
CA GLN A 140 -16.45 -2.93 -27.51
C GLN A 140 -15.99 -3.67 -26.24
N PRO A 141 -16.91 -4.23 -25.43
CA PRO A 141 -16.54 -5.02 -24.27
C PRO A 141 -15.71 -6.23 -24.72
N GLY A 142 -14.49 -6.38 -24.20
CA GLY A 142 -13.61 -7.53 -24.46
C GLY A 142 -12.47 -7.30 -25.47
N THR A 143 -12.30 -6.08 -26.01
CA THR A 143 -11.11 -5.73 -26.80
C THR A 143 -10.12 -4.94 -25.95
N SER A 144 -8.87 -5.44 -25.85
CA SER A 144 -7.80 -4.76 -25.12
C SER A 144 -7.56 -3.37 -25.73
N PRO A 145 -7.60 -2.29 -24.93
CA PRO A 145 -7.26 -0.95 -25.39
C PRO A 145 -5.77 -0.88 -25.80
N PRO A 146 -5.36 0.12 -26.61
CA PRO A 146 -3.93 0.37 -26.81
C PRO A 146 -3.32 0.81 -25.48
N ASP A 147 -2.26 0.10 -25.08
CA ASP A 147 -1.35 0.28 -23.94
C ASP A 147 -1.92 1.10 -22.77
N ASP A 148 -2.34 0.35 -21.74
CA ASP A 148 -2.71 0.87 -20.43
C ASP A 148 -1.61 1.77 -19.87
N GLU A 149 -1.92 3.05 -19.69
CA GLU A 149 -1.45 3.84 -18.55
C GLU A 149 -2.33 5.11 -18.41
N ALA A 150 -3.05 5.20 -17.29
CA ALA A 150 -3.86 6.34 -16.82
C ALA A 150 -5.16 6.66 -17.59
N ALA A 151 -6.20 5.84 -17.35
CA ALA A 151 -7.59 6.29 -17.45
C ALA A 151 -8.12 6.67 -16.06
N GLU A 152 -7.56 7.72 -15.47
CA GLU A 152 -8.26 8.52 -14.45
C GLU A 152 -8.87 9.75 -15.13
N ASP A 153 -10.18 9.87 -14.94
CA ASP A 153 -11.08 11.01 -15.16
C ASP A 153 -10.77 12.04 -16.24
N THR A 154 -11.64 12.07 -17.24
CA THR A 154 -12.49 13.24 -17.53
C THR A 154 -13.49 12.85 -18.61
N ALA A 155 -14.71 12.56 -18.17
CA ALA A 155 -15.87 12.43 -19.05
C ALA A 155 -16.01 13.70 -19.89
N LEU A 156 -16.09 13.54 -21.22
CA LEU A 156 -16.54 14.61 -22.12
C LEU A 156 -17.97 14.98 -21.69
N GLY A 157 -18.13 16.19 -21.14
CA GLY A 157 -19.24 16.65 -20.32
C GLY A 157 -20.60 16.01 -20.61
N ALA A 158 -21.12 15.30 -19.60
CA ALA A 158 -22.54 14.98 -19.48
C ALA A 158 -23.08 15.72 -18.24
N PRO A 159 -24.34 16.20 -18.24
CA PRO A 159 -24.92 16.86 -17.09
C PRO A 159 -25.09 15.87 -15.94
N GLU A 160 -24.82 16.34 -14.72
CA GLU A 160 -25.10 15.65 -13.47
C GLU A 160 -26.60 15.32 -13.37
N ILE A 161 -26.99 14.09 -13.71
CA ILE A 161 -28.21 13.47 -13.17
C ILE A 161 -27.92 11.98 -12.91
N SER A 162 -27.85 11.65 -11.61
CA SER A 162 -28.08 10.38 -10.92
C SER A 162 -28.20 9.09 -11.77
N GLU A 163 -27.18 8.21 -11.69
CA GLU A 163 -27.27 6.75 -11.40
C GLU A 163 -25.92 6.05 -11.75
N PRO A 164 -25.49 5.01 -11.01
CA PRO A 164 -24.20 4.34 -11.21
C PRO A 164 -24.24 3.40 -12.42
N SER A 165 -24.23 3.98 -13.61
CA SER A 165 -24.23 3.25 -14.88
C SER A 165 -22.79 3.08 -15.38
N ARG A 166 -22.28 1.84 -15.39
CA ARG A 166 -21.03 1.39 -16.06
C ARG A 166 -20.50 2.41 -17.07
N GLU A 167 -19.48 3.17 -16.69
CA GLU A 167 -18.86 4.19 -17.54
C GLU A 167 -18.38 3.57 -18.85
N ARG A 168 -19.08 3.87 -19.93
CA ARG A 168 -18.71 3.39 -21.26
C ARG A 168 -17.48 4.18 -21.70
N LYS A 169 -16.31 3.55 -21.71
CA LYS A 169 -15.07 4.16 -22.22
C LYS A 169 -15.22 4.43 -23.74
N TYR A 170 -14.84 5.62 -24.18
CA TYR A 170 -14.78 6.02 -25.59
C TYR A 170 -13.36 6.45 -25.92
N TYR A 171 -12.92 6.21 -27.16
CA TYR A 171 -11.68 6.77 -27.69
C TYR A 171 -11.97 7.59 -28.94
N LEU A 172 -11.04 8.50 -29.27
CA LEU A 172 -11.12 9.35 -30.45
C LEU A 172 -10.15 8.82 -31.51
N ARG A 173 -10.60 8.82 -32.77
CA ARG A 173 -9.68 8.73 -33.90
C ARG A 173 -9.48 10.12 -34.45
N VAL A 174 -8.24 10.61 -34.37
CA VAL A 174 -7.86 11.96 -34.75
C VAL A 174 -7.11 11.92 -36.06
N ILE A 175 -7.55 12.74 -37.01
CA ILE A 175 -6.85 13.05 -38.24
C ILE A 175 -6.38 14.49 -38.09
N CYS A 176 -5.08 14.71 -38.24
CA CYS A 176 -4.50 16.05 -38.28
C CYS A 176 -3.80 16.22 -39.63
N SER A 177 -4.09 17.32 -40.32
CA SER A 177 -3.46 17.65 -41.59
C SER A 177 -3.30 19.16 -41.70
N PHE A 178 -2.15 19.57 -42.22
CA PHE A 178 -1.81 20.95 -42.54
C PHE A 178 -1.50 21.10 -44.04
N ASP A 179 -1.89 20.11 -44.83
CA ASP A 179 -1.82 20.19 -46.29
C ASP A 179 -2.95 21.11 -46.79
N PRO A 180 -2.63 22.24 -47.45
CA PRO A 180 -3.62 23.16 -47.96
C PRO A 180 -4.65 22.51 -48.90
N GLN A 181 -4.24 21.51 -49.70
CA GLN A 181 -5.13 20.82 -50.62
C GLN A 181 -6.13 19.92 -49.89
N PHE A 182 -5.66 19.21 -48.85
CA PHE A 182 -6.51 18.45 -47.96
C PHE A 182 -7.50 19.37 -47.22
N VAL A 183 -7.02 20.47 -46.63
CA VAL A 183 -7.86 21.43 -45.91
C VAL A 183 -8.96 21.99 -46.82
N ARG A 184 -8.62 22.34 -48.07
CA ARG A 184 -9.59 22.82 -49.06
C ARG A 184 -10.66 21.77 -49.39
N HIS A 185 -10.26 20.51 -49.53
CA HIS A 185 -11.19 19.40 -49.79
C HIS A 185 -12.18 19.22 -48.62
N ILE A 186 -11.69 19.26 -47.38
CA ILE A 186 -12.55 19.18 -46.19
C ILE A 186 -13.49 20.39 -46.09
N LEU A 187 -12.98 21.60 -46.37
CA LEU A 187 -13.75 22.84 -46.35
C LEU A 187 -14.97 22.80 -47.29
N GLN A 188 -14.81 22.24 -48.49
CA GLN A 188 -15.92 22.04 -49.43
C GLN A 188 -16.99 21.09 -48.87
N GLY A 189 -16.56 20.04 -48.16
CA GLY A 189 -17.46 19.13 -47.44
C GLY A 189 -18.21 19.82 -46.31
N LEU A 190 -17.53 20.68 -45.54
CA LEU A 190 -18.10 21.46 -44.46
C LEU A 190 -19.09 22.51 -44.99
N GLN A 191 -18.76 23.19 -46.09
CA GLN A 191 -19.66 24.12 -46.79
C GLN A 191 -20.95 23.40 -47.22
N SER A 192 -20.82 22.21 -47.81
CA SER A 192 -21.96 21.40 -48.23
C SER A 192 -22.84 20.99 -47.04
N ALA A 193 -22.24 20.67 -45.89
CA ALA A 193 -22.96 20.33 -44.66
C ALA A 193 -23.68 21.54 -44.05
N ILE A 194 -23.07 22.73 -44.06
CA ILE A 194 -23.69 23.97 -43.57
C ILE A 194 -24.83 24.41 -44.48
N ALA A 195 -24.62 24.40 -45.81
CA ALA A 195 -25.65 24.75 -46.79
C ALA A 195 -26.88 23.84 -46.69
N ALA A 196 -26.67 22.54 -46.45
CA ALA A 196 -27.75 21.59 -46.19
C ALA A 196 -28.50 21.86 -44.87
N SER A 197 -27.81 22.39 -43.86
CA SER A 197 -28.40 22.79 -42.57
C SER A 197 -29.25 24.07 -42.71
N ALA A 198 -28.75 25.06 -43.45
CA ALA A 198 -29.40 26.36 -43.68
C ALA A 198 -30.74 26.25 -44.44
N ALA A 199 -30.87 25.27 -45.34
CA ALA A 199 -32.10 25.02 -46.11
C ALA A 199 -33.28 24.50 -45.26
N GLY A 200 -33.04 24.12 -44.00
CA GLY A 200 -34.05 23.57 -43.08
C GLY A 200 -34.63 24.55 -42.05
N TYR A 201 -34.08 25.77 -41.92
CA TYR A 201 -34.44 26.75 -40.89
C TYR A 201 -34.76 28.13 -41.50
N SER A 202 -35.59 28.94 -40.83
CA SER A 202 -36.03 30.26 -41.31
C SER A 202 -34.95 31.36 -41.24
N GLU A 203 -33.82 31.12 -40.59
CA GLU A 203 -32.64 32.01 -40.53
C GLU A 203 -31.63 31.70 -41.65
N SER A 204 -32.12 31.67 -42.90
CA SER A 204 -31.33 31.19 -44.05
C SER A 204 -30.30 32.20 -44.57
N ALA A 205 -30.45 33.51 -44.30
CA ALA A 205 -29.62 34.55 -44.91
C ALA A 205 -28.19 34.61 -44.33
N GLU A 206 -28.03 34.51 -43.02
CA GLU A 206 -26.70 34.57 -42.36
C GLU A 206 -25.88 33.30 -42.66
N ALA A 207 -26.49 32.11 -42.53
CA ALA A 207 -25.82 30.85 -42.83
C ALA A 207 -25.40 30.75 -44.31
N MET A 208 -26.17 31.34 -45.23
CA MET A 208 -25.85 31.39 -46.66
C MET A 208 -24.76 32.41 -46.98
N THR A 209 -24.74 33.56 -46.27
CA THR A 209 -23.65 34.55 -46.35
C THR A 209 -22.34 33.99 -45.80
N ILE A 210 -22.41 33.27 -44.67
CA ILE A 210 -21.27 32.58 -44.07
C ILE A 210 -20.74 31.47 -44.99
N ALA A 211 -21.63 30.70 -45.64
CA ALA A 211 -21.23 29.69 -46.63
C ALA A 211 -20.54 30.30 -47.87
N GLN A 212 -20.98 31.49 -48.32
CA GLN A 212 -20.30 32.24 -49.38
C GLN A 212 -18.95 32.81 -48.95
N ASN A 213 -18.83 33.31 -47.71
CA ASN A 213 -17.56 33.77 -47.16
C ASN A 213 -16.55 32.62 -47.04
N LEU A 214 -17.02 31.42 -46.68
CA LEU A 214 -16.22 30.18 -46.67
C LEU A 214 -15.66 29.84 -48.05
N GLU A 215 -16.47 30.04 -49.10
CA GLU A 215 -16.07 29.78 -50.49
C GLU A 215 -14.96 30.73 -50.93
N LEU A 216 -15.10 32.02 -50.63
CA LEU A 216 -14.08 33.05 -50.88
C LEU A 216 -12.78 32.76 -50.12
N GLN A 217 -12.87 32.35 -48.84
CA GLN A 217 -11.70 31.97 -48.04
C GLN A 217 -11.02 30.71 -48.59
N SER A 218 -11.78 29.71 -49.00
CA SER A 218 -11.24 28.50 -49.64
C SER A 218 -10.57 28.80 -51.00
N ALA A 219 -10.95 29.89 -51.67
CA ALA A 219 -10.34 30.36 -52.90
C ALA A 219 -8.97 31.01 -52.65
N GLN A 220 -8.76 31.60 -51.48
CA GLN A 220 -7.58 32.39 -51.08
C GLN A 220 -6.50 31.60 -50.31
N ILE A 221 -6.67 30.30 -50.09
CA ILE A 221 -5.64 29.45 -49.47
C ILE A 221 -4.42 29.37 -50.41
N ASP A 222 -3.39 30.17 -50.11
CA ASP A 222 -2.12 30.15 -50.84
C ASP A 222 -1.38 28.81 -50.60
N LEU A 223 -0.83 28.24 -51.68
CA LEU A 223 -0.18 26.92 -51.72
C LEU A 223 1.22 26.90 -51.08
N GLN A 224 1.43 27.59 -49.95
CA GLN A 224 2.72 27.51 -49.25
C GLN A 224 2.77 26.28 -48.32
N PRO A 225 3.79 25.41 -48.44
CA PRO A 225 3.94 24.26 -47.55
C PRO A 225 4.27 24.71 -46.12
N MET A 226 3.77 23.94 -45.15
CA MET A 226 3.97 24.13 -43.71
C MET A 226 5.46 24.33 -43.34
N SER A 227 5.75 25.20 -42.37
CA SER A 227 7.11 25.31 -41.83
C SER A 227 7.41 24.11 -40.91
N PHE A 228 8.51 23.38 -41.16
CA PHE A 228 8.97 22.27 -40.32
C PHE A 228 9.11 22.64 -38.83
N SER A 229 9.29 23.92 -38.51
CA SER A 229 9.42 24.45 -37.15
C SER A 229 8.21 24.22 -36.24
N LEU A 230 7.02 24.07 -36.81
CA LEU A 230 5.77 23.82 -36.08
C LEU A 230 5.72 22.40 -35.54
N LEU A 231 6.01 21.46 -36.43
CA LEU A 231 5.98 20.04 -36.13
C LEU A 231 7.04 19.68 -35.08
N ASP A 232 8.24 20.26 -35.20
CA ASP A 232 9.31 20.07 -34.21
C ASP A 232 8.92 20.57 -32.82
N ARG A 233 8.23 21.73 -32.71
CA ARG A 233 7.77 22.23 -31.42
C ARG A 233 6.68 21.37 -30.80
N LEU A 234 5.69 20.94 -31.60
CA LEU A 234 4.61 20.06 -31.11
C LEU A 234 5.17 18.74 -30.57
N ILE A 235 6.12 18.12 -31.28
CA ILE A 235 6.77 16.88 -30.85
C ILE A 235 7.58 17.14 -29.56
N THR A 236 8.36 18.22 -29.52
CA THR A 236 9.18 18.57 -28.35
C THR A 236 8.33 18.81 -27.10
N GLN A 237 7.21 19.54 -27.24
CA GLN A 237 6.30 19.83 -26.13
C GLN A 237 5.58 18.56 -25.64
N GLN A 238 5.18 17.67 -26.55
CA GLN A 238 4.58 16.38 -26.18
C GLN A 238 5.57 15.52 -25.38
N LEU A 239 6.83 15.43 -25.82
CA LEU A 239 7.88 14.67 -25.14
C LEU A 239 8.17 15.23 -23.74
N ALA A 240 8.24 16.56 -23.60
CA ALA A 240 8.42 17.22 -22.30
C ALA A 240 7.27 16.93 -21.32
N ASN A 241 6.02 16.97 -21.81
CA ASN A 241 4.85 16.65 -21.00
C ASN A 241 4.83 15.19 -20.54
N GLN A 242 5.21 14.25 -21.40
CA GLN A 242 5.33 12.84 -21.02
C GLN A 242 6.41 12.63 -19.95
N ALA A 243 7.59 13.25 -20.09
CA ALA A 243 8.66 13.14 -19.10
C ALA A 243 8.24 13.68 -17.72
N ARG A 244 7.54 14.83 -17.68
CA ARG A 244 7.04 15.42 -16.42
C ARG A 244 6.03 14.51 -15.71
N LEU A 245 5.12 13.89 -16.47
CA LEU A 245 4.16 12.93 -15.93
C LEU A 245 4.85 11.70 -15.36
N GLN A 246 5.80 11.11 -16.10
CA GLN A 246 6.59 9.97 -15.62
C GLN A 246 7.36 10.28 -14.33
N GLN A 247 7.97 11.46 -14.24
CA GLN A 247 8.68 11.88 -13.04
C GLN A 247 7.74 12.02 -11.84
N THR A 248 6.55 12.59 -12.04
CA THR A 248 5.54 12.82 -10.98
C THR A 248 4.99 11.49 -10.46
N LEU A 249 4.69 10.55 -11.36
CA LEU A 249 4.26 9.20 -11.00
C LEU A 249 5.35 8.44 -10.25
N ALA A 250 6.61 8.54 -10.69
CA ALA A 250 7.72 7.91 -10.01
C ALA A 250 7.96 8.47 -8.59
N SER A 251 7.77 9.78 -8.38
CA SER A 251 7.86 10.38 -7.04
C SER A 251 6.69 9.97 -6.14
N ALA A 252 5.45 9.96 -6.67
CA ALA A 252 4.27 9.56 -5.91
C ALA A 252 4.36 8.08 -5.49
N ARG A 253 4.82 7.20 -6.39
CA ARG A 253 5.04 5.79 -6.09
C ARG A 253 6.09 5.58 -5.00
N ARG A 254 7.20 6.33 -5.03
CA ARG A 254 8.23 6.29 -3.98
C ARG A 254 7.68 6.73 -2.62
N GLN A 255 6.86 7.78 -2.59
CA GLN A 255 6.21 8.24 -1.36
C GLN A 255 5.22 7.21 -0.82
N ALA A 256 4.41 6.59 -1.67
CA ALA A 256 3.45 5.55 -1.26
C ALA A 256 4.14 4.33 -0.62
N LEU A 257 5.26 3.87 -1.21
CA LEU A 257 6.07 2.80 -0.62
C LEU A 257 6.65 3.20 0.74
N ALA A 258 7.26 4.39 0.84
CA ALA A 258 7.82 4.87 2.10
C ALA A 258 6.77 5.01 3.21
N VAL A 259 5.55 5.46 2.90
CA VAL A 259 4.45 5.55 3.86
C VAL A 259 4.02 4.16 4.33
N SER A 260 3.93 3.19 3.41
CA SER A 260 3.60 1.80 3.75
C SER A 260 4.66 1.15 4.64
N ASP A 261 5.94 1.39 4.34
CA ASP A 261 7.05 0.86 5.14
C ASP A 261 7.01 1.48 6.55
N LEU A 262 6.83 2.80 6.66
CA LEU A 262 6.71 3.50 7.95
C LEU A 262 5.48 3.07 8.74
N SER A 263 4.35 2.77 8.11
CA SER A 263 3.17 2.26 8.83
C SER A 263 3.43 0.87 9.39
N SER A 264 4.07 -0.01 8.62
CA SER A 264 4.41 -1.36 9.09
C SER A 264 5.37 -1.35 10.28
N GLN A 265 6.40 -0.50 10.23
CA GLN A 265 7.35 -0.32 11.33
C GLN A 265 6.67 0.25 12.58
N ASN A 266 5.75 1.21 12.43
CA ASN A 266 4.99 1.74 13.56
C ASN A 266 4.07 0.69 14.19
N GLU A 267 3.42 -0.16 13.39
CA GLU A 267 2.61 -1.25 13.91
C GLU A 267 3.44 -2.27 14.70
N GLU A 268 4.62 -2.63 14.20
CA GLU A 268 5.56 -3.51 14.90
C GLU A 268 6.00 -2.90 16.24
N LEU A 269 6.44 -1.63 16.22
CA LEU A 269 6.82 -0.90 17.44
C LEU A 269 5.67 -0.82 18.45
N LEU A 270 4.46 -0.52 18.00
CA LEU A 270 3.28 -0.45 18.89
C LEU A 270 2.95 -1.82 19.49
N ASN A 271 3.11 -2.90 18.74
CA ASN A 271 2.91 -4.26 19.25
C ASN A 271 3.97 -4.61 20.31
N THR A 272 5.24 -4.28 20.07
CA THR A 272 6.32 -4.46 21.05
C THR A 272 6.06 -3.64 22.33
N LEU A 273 5.61 -2.39 22.20
CA LEU A 273 5.27 -1.54 23.34
C LEU A 273 4.10 -2.12 24.15
N LYS A 274 3.04 -2.59 23.48
CA LYS A 274 1.90 -3.23 24.16
C LYS A 274 2.32 -4.48 24.93
N LEU A 275 3.12 -5.35 24.31
CA LEU A 275 3.63 -6.55 24.98
C LEU A 275 4.47 -6.20 26.21
N ARG A 276 5.29 -5.13 26.11
CA ARG A 276 6.07 -4.61 27.24
C ARG A 276 5.17 -4.05 28.35
N ASP A 277 4.16 -3.26 28.01
CA ASP A 277 3.21 -2.69 28.99
C ASP A 277 2.40 -3.79 29.69
N ASP A 278 1.94 -4.79 28.95
CA ASP A 278 1.24 -5.96 29.49
C ASP A 278 2.16 -6.73 30.46
N PHE A 279 3.42 -6.97 30.07
CA PHE A 279 4.42 -7.57 30.95
C PHE A 279 4.62 -6.78 32.25
N LEU A 280 4.83 -5.46 32.17
CA LEU A 280 5.01 -4.59 33.34
C LEU A 280 3.78 -4.57 34.25
N ASN A 281 2.58 -4.56 33.66
CA ASN A 281 1.34 -4.64 34.41
C ASN A 281 1.22 -5.98 35.15
N THR A 282 1.55 -7.10 34.50
CA THR A 282 1.55 -8.41 35.15
C THR A 282 2.61 -8.51 36.24
N VAL A 283 3.82 -7.99 36.03
CA VAL A 283 4.86 -7.87 37.08
C VAL A 283 4.31 -7.12 38.30
N GLY A 284 3.66 -5.98 38.08
CA GLY A 284 3.08 -5.18 39.16
C GLY A 284 1.99 -5.93 39.94
N GLN A 285 1.17 -6.73 39.27
CA GLN A 285 0.15 -7.56 39.92
C GLN A 285 0.77 -8.70 40.73
N GLU A 286 1.70 -9.45 40.13
CA GLU A 286 2.38 -10.59 40.77
C GLU A 286 3.28 -10.15 41.93
N LEU A 287 3.77 -8.91 41.97
CA LEU A 287 4.49 -8.36 43.13
C LEU A 287 3.55 -7.91 44.26
N ARG A 288 2.34 -7.42 43.95
CA ARG A 288 1.37 -6.93 44.96
C ARG A 288 0.68 -8.06 45.71
N ALA A 289 0.37 -9.17 45.04
CA ALA A 289 -0.31 -10.30 45.66
C ALA A 289 0.46 -10.88 46.88
N PRO A 290 1.77 -11.18 46.78
CA PRO A 290 2.62 -11.58 47.91
C PRO A 290 2.57 -10.61 49.09
N LEU A 291 2.77 -9.33 48.81
CA LEU A 291 2.80 -8.28 49.83
C LEU A 291 1.46 -8.16 50.57
N THR A 292 0.36 -8.37 49.86
CA THR A 292 -0.99 -8.35 50.43
C THR A 292 -1.20 -9.54 51.36
N SER A 293 -0.75 -10.74 50.96
CA SER A 293 -0.76 -11.93 51.80
C SER A 293 0.10 -11.78 53.06
N ILE A 294 1.34 -11.29 52.92
CA ILE A 294 2.26 -11.03 54.03
C ILE A 294 1.63 -10.02 55.00
N LYS A 295 1.12 -8.88 54.49
CA LYS A 295 0.46 -7.86 55.32
C LYS A 295 -0.74 -8.42 56.07
N THR A 296 -1.54 -9.27 55.42
CA THR A 296 -2.71 -9.90 56.04
C THR A 296 -2.28 -10.88 57.13
N ALA A 297 -1.29 -11.73 56.87
CA ALA A 297 -0.74 -12.66 57.85
C ALA A 297 -0.12 -11.93 59.06
N LEU A 298 0.63 -10.85 58.84
CA LEU A 298 1.15 -9.98 59.90
C LEU A 298 0.04 -9.31 60.71
N THR A 299 -1.02 -8.84 60.05
CA THR A 299 -2.18 -8.26 60.74
C THR A 299 -2.89 -9.30 61.61
N LEU A 300 -3.06 -10.52 61.10
CA LEU A 300 -3.61 -11.62 61.88
C LEU A 300 -2.71 -11.99 63.06
N LEU A 301 -1.39 -12.09 62.84
CA LEU A 301 -0.39 -12.36 63.89
C LEU A 301 -0.39 -11.35 65.03
N SER A 302 -0.77 -10.09 64.75
CA SER A 302 -0.88 -9.04 65.78
C SER A 302 -2.11 -9.18 66.71
N SER A 303 -3.03 -10.11 66.42
CA SER A 303 -4.22 -10.35 67.25
C SER A 303 -3.90 -11.11 68.55
N SER A 304 -4.52 -10.69 69.66
CA SER A 304 -4.23 -11.20 71.01
C SER A 304 -4.74 -12.62 71.30
N ASN A 305 -5.61 -13.17 70.44
CA ASN A 305 -6.30 -14.45 70.67
C ASN A 305 -5.75 -15.63 69.83
N LEU A 306 -4.53 -15.51 69.29
CA LEU A 306 -3.94 -16.51 68.41
C LEU A 306 -3.35 -17.72 69.15
N LYS A 307 -3.75 -18.92 68.75
CA LYS A 307 -3.19 -20.18 69.27
C LYS A 307 -1.82 -20.47 68.64
N GLY A 308 -0.92 -21.14 69.37
CA GLY A 308 0.43 -21.50 68.92
C GLY A 308 0.51 -22.13 67.51
N PRO A 309 -0.32 -23.13 67.17
CA PRO A 309 -0.29 -23.76 65.83
C PRO A 309 -0.71 -22.80 64.70
N GLN A 310 -1.65 -21.89 64.95
CA GLN A 310 -2.08 -20.90 63.96
C GLN A 310 -1.00 -19.84 63.73
N ARG A 311 -0.30 -19.44 64.79
CA ARG A 311 0.85 -18.54 64.71
C ARG A 311 1.96 -19.13 63.86
N GLN A 312 2.30 -20.40 64.09
CA GLN A 312 3.31 -21.11 63.30
C GLN A 312 2.93 -21.15 61.82
N ARG A 313 1.68 -21.49 61.50
CA ARG A 313 1.18 -21.51 60.13
C ARG A 313 1.25 -20.15 59.42
N TYR A 314 1.00 -19.05 60.14
CA TYR A 314 1.16 -17.70 59.58
C TYR A 314 2.62 -17.30 59.41
N MET A 315 3.53 -17.72 60.30
CA MET A 315 4.97 -17.49 60.12
C MET A 315 5.52 -18.26 58.92
N GLU A 316 5.13 -19.52 58.74
CA GLU A 316 5.46 -20.32 57.56
C GLU A 316 4.92 -19.68 56.28
N MET A 317 3.65 -19.23 56.29
CA MET A 317 3.06 -18.50 55.17
C MET A 317 3.85 -17.24 54.80
N ILE A 318 4.34 -16.49 55.79
CA ILE A 318 5.16 -15.29 55.54
C ILE A 318 6.53 -15.68 54.95
N GLY A 319 7.19 -16.70 55.50
CA GLY A 319 8.47 -17.19 54.99
C GLY A 319 8.38 -17.59 53.52
N ASN A 320 7.42 -18.46 53.21
CA ASN A 320 7.09 -18.92 51.87
C ASN A 320 6.83 -17.75 50.90
N GLU A 321 6.01 -16.78 51.32
CA GLU A 321 5.69 -15.64 50.45
C GLU A 321 6.89 -14.68 50.26
N CYS A 322 7.79 -14.55 51.24
CA CYS A 322 9.05 -13.83 51.10
C CYS A 322 10.02 -14.52 50.12
N ASP A 323 10.11 -15.85 50.17
CA ASP A 323 10.93 -16.65 49.26
C ASP A 323 10.39 -16.59 47.83
N ARG A 324 9.06 -16.66 47.68
CA ARG A 324 8.37 -16.44 46.41
C ARG A 324 8.64 -15.03 45.86
N GLN A 325 8.55 -14.01 46.70
CA GLN A 325 8.80 -12.63 46.29
C GLN A 325 10.25 -12.43 45.84
N SER A 326 11.21 -13.02 46.55
CA SER A 326 12.63 -12.98 46.18
C SER A 326 12.87 -13.66 44.82
N THR A 327 12.22 -14.81 44.59
CA THR A 327 12.29 -15.52 43.31
C THR A 327 11.69 -14.70 42.16
N LEU A 328 10.56 -14.01 42.39
CA LEU A 328 9.93 -13.12 41.42
C LEU A 328 10.86 -11.95 41.06
N ILE A 329 11.41 -11.27 42.06
CA ILE A 329 12.31 -10.12 41.84
C ILE A 329 13.56 -10.55 41.07
N ASN A 330 14.21 -11.64 41.48
CA ASN A 330 15.39 -12.15 40.79
C ASN A 330 15.07 -12.58 39.36
N GLY A 331 13.91 -13.22 39.13
CA GLY A 331 13.47 -13.59 37.79
C GLY A 331 13.25 -12.38 36.87
N VAL A 332 12.62 -11.32 37.37
CA VAL A 332 12.42 -10.07 36.62
C VAL A 332 13.74 -9.36 36.36
N LEU A 333 14.62 -9.27 37.35
CA LEU A 333 15.95 -8.68 37.18
C LEU A 333 16.77 -9.44 36.14
N ASN A 334 16.73 -10.78 36.15
CA ASN A 334 17.42 -11.59 35.15
C ASN A 334 16.90 -11.30 33.73
N LEU A 335 15.58 -11.17 33.54
CA LEU A 335 15.01 -10.79 32.26
C LEU A 335 15.47 -9.39 31.81
N LEU A 336 15.50 -8.41 32.73
CA LEU A 336 15.96 -7.05 32.41
C LEU A 336 17.46 -6.98 32.10
N HIS A 337 18.30 -7.75 32.80
CA HIS A 337 19.72 -7.84 32.49
C HIS A 337 19.95 -8.52 31.13
N LEU A 338 19.17 -9.55 30.80
CA LEU A 338 19.26 -10.22 29.50
C LEU A 338 18.96 -9.29 28.32
N GLU A 339 17.98 -8.39 28.45
CA GLU A 339 17.71 -7.38 27.42
C GLU A 339 18.85 -6.34 27.29
N GLY A 340 19.56 -6.06 28.38
CA GLY A 340 20.65 -5.08 28.41
C GLY A 340 22.02 -5.62 27.97
N GLU A 341 22.30 -6.91 28.18
CA GLU A 341 23.62 -7.53 27.96
C GLU A 341 23.88 -7.99 26.51
N LEU A 342 22.90 -7.88 25.61
CA LEU A 342 22.98 -8.34 24.21
C LEU A 342 24.15 -7.77 23.39
N GLY A 343 24.80 -6.71 23.88
CA GLY A 343 25.93 -6.06 23.20
C GLY A 343 27.33 -6.43 23.69
N GLN A 344 27.51 -7.20 24.78
CA GLN A 344 28.83 -7.35 25.44
C GLN A 344 29.20 -8.75 25.96
N VAL A 345 28.50 -9.82 25.56
CA VAL A 345 28.85 -11.17 26.03
C VAL A 345 29.95 -11.78 25.13
N ASP A 346 31.12 -12.01 25.70
CA ASP A 346 32.25 -12.66 25.02
C ASP A 346 31.95 -14.16 24.85
N ILE A 347 31.82 -14.61 23.60
CA ILE A 347 31.46 -15.99 23.26
C ILE A 347 32.73 -16.84 23.30
N GLN A 348 32.87 -17.63 24.36
CA GLN A 348 33.99 -18.55 24.58
C GLN A 348 33.53 -20.01 24.40
N PRO A 349 34.40 -20.91 23.89
CA PRO A 349 34.06 -22.32 23.75
C PRO A 349 33.83 -22.94 25.14
N LEU A 350 32.65 -23.50 25.36
CA LEU A 350 32.26 -24.08 26.64
C LEU A 350 31.99 -25.58 26.54
N GLN A 351 32.62 -26.38 27.39
CA GLN A 351 32.31 -27.79 27.52
C GLN A 351 31.17 -28.03 28.52
N LEU A 352 30.12 -28.74 28.10
CA LEU A 352 28.99 -29.04 28.99
C LEU A 352 29.39 -29.92 30.19
N ALA A 353 30.43 -30.73 30.02
CA ALA A 353 31.00 -31.57 31.08
C ALA A 353 31.58 -30.74 32.24
N ASP A 354 31.94 -29.48 32.03
CA ASP A 354 32.50 -28.61 33.07
C ASP A 354 31.41 -27.97 33.96
N VAL A 355 30.20 -27.78 33.41
CA VAL A 355 29.13 -27.03 34.07
C VAL A 355 28.10 -27.94 34.70
N VAL A 356 27.56 -28.88 33.92
CA VAL A 356 26.36 -29.62 34.33
C VAL A 356 26.61 -30.52 35.54
N PRO A 357 27.72 -31.26 35.66
CA PRO A 357 28.00 -32.04 36.88
C PRO A 357 28.04 -31.19 38.15
N GLY A 358 28.59 -29.96 38.07
CA GLY A 358 28.63 -29.04 39.21
C GLY A 358 27.24 -28.60 39.65
N VAL A 359 26.36 -28.27 38.70
CA VAL A 359 24.97 -27.91 38.99
C VAL A 359 24.19 -29.10 39.54
N VAL A 360 24.29 -30.28 38.92
CA VAL A 360 23.63 -31.51 39.40
C VAL A 360 24.07 -31.86 40.82
N SER A 361 25.37 -31.77 41.13
CA SER A 361 25.89 -32.00 42.48
C SER A 361 25.28 -31.07 43.52
N THR A 362 24.95 -29.83 43.15
CA THR A 362 24.29 -28.85 44.03
C THR A 362 22.84 -29.24 44.34
N TYR A 363 22.15 -29.87 43.38
CA TYR A 363 20.76 -30.30 43.51
C TYR A 363 20.59 -31.72 44.07
N GLN A 364 21.67 -32.52 44.13
CA GLN A 364 21.64 -33.88 44.66
C GLN A 364 21.05 -33.96 46.09
N PRO A 365 21.42 -33.10 47.06
CA PRO A 365 20.85 -33.16 48.40
C PRO A 365 19.35 -32.83 48.43
N ILE A 366 18.93 -31.87 47.61
CA ILE A 366 17.52 -31.44 47.49
C ILE A 366 16.67 -32.58 46.92
N ALA A 367 17.17 -33.26 45.88
CA ALA A 367 16.52 -34.42 45.30
C ALA A 367 16.43 -35.57 46.31
N GLN A 368 17.51 -35.84 47.06
CA GLN A 368 17.54 -36.88 48.10
C GLN A 368 16.57 -36.58 49.25
N GLU A 369 16.48 -35.35 49.73
CA GLU A 369 15.54 -34.93 50.77
C GLU A 369 14.08 -35.15 50.33
N LYS A 370 13.78 -34.93 49.04
CA LYS A 370 12.47 -35.20 48.44
C LYS A 370 12.23 -36.68 48.09
N GLY A 371 13.24 -37.54 48.24
CA GLY A 371 13.19 -38.94 47.82
C GLY A 371 13.11 -39.14 46.30
N VAL A 372 13.67 -38.23 45.51
CA VAL A 372 13.76 -38.30 44.03
C VAL A 372 15.18 -38.75 43.63
N MET A 373 15.27 -39.72 42.72
CA MET A 373 16.56 -40.11 42.14
C MET A 373 16.98 -39.08 41.10
N LEU A 374 18.20 -38.54 41.25
CA LEU A 374 18.81 -37.61 40.30
C LEU A 374 20.09 -38.22 39.74
N ALA A 375 20.15 -38.36 38.41
CA ALA A 375 21.30 -38.88 37.69
C ALA A 375 21.64 -38.04 36.46
N TYR A 376 22.90 -38.08 36.03
CA TYR A 376 23.34 -37.46 34.79
C TYR A 376 24.25 -38.37 33.97
N THR A 377 24.29 -38.17 32.66
CA THR A 377 25.19 -38.86 31.74
C THR A 377 25.60 -37.90 30.64
N ILE A 378 26.83 -37.38 30.74
CA ILE A 378 27.38 -36.38 29.83
C ILE A 378 28.74 -36.88 29.38
N SER A 379 28.90 -37.05 28.08
CA SER A 379 30.18 -37.49 27.51
C SER A 379 31.19 -36.33 27.52
N GLU A 380 32.43 -36.61 27.90
CA GLU A 380 33.55 -35.66 27.77
C GLU A 380 33.90 -35.38 26.30
N ASP A 381 33.55 -36.30 25.39
CA ASP A 381 33.81 -36.19 23.94
C ASP A 381 32.81 -35.27 23.21
N LEU A 382 31.94 -34.55 23.93
CA LEU A 382 31.02 -33.60 23.29
C LEU A 382 31.79 -32.40 22.72
N PRO A 383 31.37 -31.87 21.56
CA PRO A 383 31.93 -30.62 21.07
C PRO A 383 31.56 -29.46 22.01
N PRO A 384 32.38 -28.40 22.12
CA PRO A 384 32.05 -27.23 22.93
C PRO A 384 30.85 -26.46 22.34
N THR A 385 30.05 -25.82 23.18
CA THR A 385 28.97 -24.90 22.77
C THR A 385 29.46 -23.45 22.72
N SER A 386 28.84 -22.65 21.85
CA SER A 386 29.00 -21.18 21.82
C SER A 386 28.05 -20.45 22.79
N CYS A 387 27.33 -21.17 23.65
CA CYS A 387 26.48 -20.55 24.67
C CYS A 387 27.31 -20.14 25.90
N PRO A 388 27.16 -18.89 26.41
CA PRO A 388 27.86 -18.44 27.61
C PRO A 388 27.63 -19.33 28.84
N GLU A 389 28.67 -19.53 29.64
CA GLU A 389 28.62 -20.41 30.82
C GLU A 389 27.51 -20.02 31.81
N THR A 390 27.35 -18.72 32.06
CA THR A 390 26.32 -18.19 32.96
C THR A 390 24.92 -18.55 32.48
N TRP A 391 24.68 -18.51 31.17
CA TRP A 391 23.40 -18.82 30.55
C TRP A 391 23.12 -20.31 30.57
N VAL A 392 24.09 -21.16 30.21
CA VAL A 392 23.96 -22.62 30.29
C VAL A 392 23.67 -23.05 31.73
N ARG A 393 24.42 -22.50 32.70
CA ARG A 393 24.20 -22.76 34.13
C ARG A 393 22.77 -22.41 34.55
N GLN A 394 22.28 -21.24 34.15
CA GLN A 394 20.92 -20.80 34.46
C GLN A 394 19.84 -21.68 33.81
N ILE A 395 20.07 -22.14 32.58
CA ILE A 395 19.17 -23.08 31.89
C ILE A 395 19.07 -24.40 32.67
N VAL A 396 20.22 -24.97 33.03
CA VAL A 396 20.32 -26.24 33.77
C VAL A 396 19.64 -26.11 35.13
N ILE A 397 19.89 -25.03 35.87
CA ILE A 397 19.26 -24.74 37.16
C ILE A 397 17.73 -24.71 37.03
N ASN A 398 17.20 -23.95 36.08
CA ASN A 398 15.75 -23.79 35.91
C ASN A 398 15.07 -25.12 35.54
N LEU A 399 15.67 -25.90 34.64
CA LEU A 399 15.11 -27.18 34.20
C LEU A 399 15.22 -28.26 35.28
N LEU A 400 16.36 -28.38 35.96
CA LEU A 400 16.51 -29.31 37.09
C LEU A 400 15.56 -28.99 38.24
N HIS A 401 15.47 -27.71 38.61
CA HIS A 401 14.56 -27.29 39.65
C HIS A 401 13.12 -27.65 39.31
N ASN A 402 12.69 -27.42 38.06
CA ASN A 402 11.35 -27.83 37.60
C ASN A 402 11.17 -29.35 37.62
N SER A 403 12.13 -30.12 37.08
CA SER A 403 12.06 -31.58 37.05
C SER A 403 11.97 -32.18 38.46
N ILE A 404 12.81 -31.75 39.41
CA ILE A 404 12.76 -32.23 40.79
C ILE A 404 11.46 -31.79 41.47
N ARG A 405 11.03 -30.54 41.25
CA ARG A 405 9.81 -29.99 41.86
C ARG A 405 8.54 -30.72 41.44
N PHE A 406 8.40 -31.10 40.17
CA PHE A 406 7.19 -31.76 39.66
C PHE A 406 7.25 -33.29 39.67
N THR A 407 8.37 -33.86 40.12
CA THR A 407 8.52 -35.30 40.33
C THR A 407 8.10 -35.68 41.76
N PRO A 408 7.14 -36.62 41.94
CA PRO A 408 6.76 -37.07 43.28
C PRO A 408 7.88 -37.91 43.93
N GLU A 409 7.77 -38.13 45.24
CA GLU A 409 8.67 -39.03 45.98
C GLU A 409 8.72 -40.43 45.34
N GLY A 410 9.91 -41.00 45.23
CA GLY A 410 10.17 -42.27 44.54
C GLY A 410 10.30 -42.17 43.01
N GLY A 411 10.14 -40.96 42.45
CA GLY A 411 10.35 -40.71 41.02
C GLY A 411 11.82 -40.46 40.66
N GLU A 412 12.06 -40.24 39.37
CA GLU A 412 13.39 -40.21 38.78
C GLU A 412 13.57 -39.03 37.82
N VAL A 413 14.75 -38.40 37.85
CA VAL A 413 15.16 -37.30 36.98
C VAL A 413 16.53 -37.62 36.37
N TRP A 414 16.62 -37.56 35.04
CA TRP A 414 17.85 -37.78 34.30
C TRP A 414 18.24 -36.58 33.45
N VAL A 415 19.52 -36.24 33.47
CA VAL A 415 20.12 -35.27 32.56
C VAL A 415 21.06 -36.00 31.61
N THR A 416 20.82 -35.91 30.31
CA THR A 416 21.68 -36.55 29.29
C THR A 416 22.07 -35.55 28.22
N ALA A 417 23.25 -35.70 27.63
CA ALA A 417 23.69 -34.84 26.53
C ALA A 417 24.21 -35.68 25.36
N ARG A 418 23.86 -35.29 24.14
CA ARG A 418 24.35 -35.93 22.90
C ARG A 418 24.61 -34.90 21.81
N SER A 419 25.58 -35.19 20.95
CA SER A 419 25.83 -34.38 19.75
C SER A 419 24.84 -34.75 18.63
N LEU A 420 24.33 -33.75 17.93
CA LEU A 420 23.43 -33.85 16.78
C LEU A 420 23.96 -32.96 15.65
N HIS A 421 24.81 -33.49 14.77
CA HIS A 421 25.38 -32.78 13.61
C HIS A 421 25.96 -31.39 13.96
N GLU A 422 25.17 -30.32 13.90
CA GLU A 422 25.56 -28.93 14.16
C GLU A 422 25.14 -28.41 15.55
N LEU A 423 24.45 -29.23 16.34
CA LEU A 423 23.87 -28.87 17.64
C LEU A 423 24.25 -29.88 18.72
N ILE A 424 24.14 -29.48 19.98
CA ILE A 424 24.21 -30.35 21.15
C ILE A 424 22.81 -30.42 21.76
N GLU A 425 22.26 -31.61 21.90
CA GLU A 425 21.00 -31.83 22.60
C GLU A 425 21.29 -32.16 24.06
N LEU A 426 20.88 -31.27 24.96
CA LEU A 426 20.84 -31.48 26.40
C LEU A 426 19.40 -31.80 26.82
N GLN A 427 19.18 -33.01 27.28
CA GLN A 427 17.87 -33.54 27.61
C GLN A 427 17.69 -33.68 29.13
N PHE A 428 16.55 -33.18 29.63
CA PHE A 428 16.08 -33.35 31.00
C PHE A 428 14.81 -34.18 30.96
N ARG A 429 14.87 -35.38 31.52
CA ARG A 429 13.74 -36.31 31.59
C ARG A 429 13.33 -36.48 33.05
N ASP A 430 12.04 -36.36 33.33
CA ASP A 430 11.44 -36.63 34.62
C ASP A 430 10.29 -37.64 34.53
N THR A 431 10.00 -38.34 35.63
CA THR A 431 8.82 -39.20 35.80
C THR A 431 7.73 -38.50 36.60
N GLY A 432 7.60 -37.18 36.43
CA GLY A 432 6.69 -36.36 37.22
C GLY A 432 5.23 -36.44 36.79
N ALA A 433 4.44 -35.46 37.25
CA ALA A 433 3.01 -35.39 36.96
C ALA A 433 2.69 -35.22 35.46
N GLY A 434 3.67 -34.81 34.65
CA GLY A 434 3.49 -34.48 33.24
C GLY A 434 2.68 -33.19 33.03
N ILE A 435 2.55 -32.80 31.77
CA ILE A 435 1.95 -31.53 31.33
C ILE A 435 0.80 -31.86 30.38
N ALA A 436 -0.36 -31.25 30.61
CA ALA A 436 -1.51 -31.40 29.72
C ALA A 436 -1.20 -30.81 28.33
N SER A 437 -1.66 -31.47 27.27
CA SER A 437 -1.41 -31.02 25.89
C SER A 437 -1.91 -29.60 25.60
N ALA A 438 -2.98 -29.16 26.28
CA ALA A 438 -3.51 -27.80 26.20
C ALA A 438 -2.62 -26.74 26.86
N ASP A 439 -1.76 -27.15 27.79
CA ASP A 439 -0.86 -26.28 28.56
C ASP A 439 0.53 -26.20 27.91
N LEU A 440 0.96 -27.23 27.16
CA LEU A 440 2.25 -27.26 26.42
C LEU A 440 2.58 -25.99 25.62
N PRO A 441 1.67 -25.38 24.82
CA PRO A 441 2.01 -24.18 24.07
C PRO A 441 2.19 -22.93 24.95
N LYS A 442 1.77 -22.97 26.22
CA LYS A 442 1.73 -21.81 27.13
C LYS A 442 2.79 -21.88 28.23
N ILE A 443 3.47 -23.01 28.42
CA ILE A 443 4.43 -23.19 29.52
C ILE A 443 5.63 -22.22 29.48
N PHE A 444 5.87 -21.60 28.31
CA PHE A 444 6.92 -20.60 28.13
C PHE A 444 6.41 -19.17 28.28
N ASP A 445 5.09 -18.96 28.35
CA ASP A 445 4.50 -17.64 28.54
C ASP A 445 4.85 -17.09 29.93
N HIS A 446 5.07 -15.78 30.00
CA HIS A 446 5.38 -15.07 31.24
C HIS A 446 4.30 -15.35 32.30
N PHE A 447 4.74 -15.72 33.51
CA PHE A 447 3.86 -15.94 34.67
C PHE A 447 2.85 -17.08 34.51
N TYR A 448 2.94 -17.88 33.45
CA TYR A 448 2.01 -18.98 33.23
C TYR A 448 2.25 -20.13 34.22
N ARG A 449 1.15 -20.70 34.72
CA ARG A 449 1.14 -21.83 35.67
C ARG A 449 0.05 -22.81 35.24
N GLY A 450 0.39 -24.10 35.13
CA GLY A 450 -0.55 -25.15 34.72
C GLY A 450 -1.70 -25.35 35.71
N ARG A 451 -2.90 -25.65 35.21
CA ARG A 451 -4.14 -25.75 36.02
C ARG A 451 -4.16 -26.91 37.01
N GLN A 452 -3.43 -28.00 36.75
CA GLN A 452 -3.47 -29.20 37.59
C GLN A 452 -2.75 -29.04 38.94
N ILE A 453 -2.14 -27.90 39.21
CA ILE A 453 -1.34 -27.69 40.42
C ILE A 453 -2.19 -27.11 41.58
N SER A 454 -3.41 -27.65 41.74
CA SER A 454 -4.47 -27.08 42.60
C SER A 454 -4.32 -27.38 44.09
N ASN A 455 -3.28 -28.09 44.53
CA ASN A 455 -3.05 -28.42 45.94
C ASN A 455 -1.89 -27.62 46.53
N GLY A 456 -2.07 -26.31 46.71
CA GLY A 456 -1.41 -25.49 47.75
C GLY A 456 0.12 -25.41 47.88
N GLU A 457 0.90 -26.23 47.18
CA GLU A 457 2.33 -26.46 47.48
C GLU A 457 3.27 -26.04 46.34
N ALA A 458 2.73 -25.53 45.23
CA ALA A 458 3.56 -25.20 44.08
C ALA A 458 3.97 -23.74 44.05
N GLU A 459 4.97 -23.42 44.85
CA GLU A 459 5.72 -22.16 44.83
C GLU A 459 6.51 -21.94 43.55
N GLY A 460 6.28 -20.83 42.85
CA GLY A 460 7.09 -20.43 41.70
C GLY A 460 6.51 -19.24 40.95
N ALA A 461 7.39 -18.34 40.51
CA ALA A 461 7.06 -17.11 39.80
C ALA A 461 6.44 -17.31 38.39
N GLY A 462 6.57 -18.51 37.80
CA GLY A 462 6.18 -18.74 36.40
C GLY A 462 7.13 -18.10 35.38
N LEU A 463 8.34 -17.71 35.79
CA LEU A 463 9.33 -17.07 34.91
C LEU A 463 10.49 -18.00 34.48
N GLY A 464 10.67 -19.14 35.15
CA GLY A 464 11.84 -20.01 34.92
C GLY A 464 11.95 -20.53 33.49
N LEU A 465 10.85 -21.06 32.93
CA LEU A 465 10.84 -21.56 31.55
C LEU A 465 10.90 -20.44 30.50
N THR A 466 10.32 -19.28 30.81
CA THR A 466 10.45 -18.08 29.96
C THR A 466 11.90 -17.63 29.87
N ILE A 467 12.62 -17.58 31.00
CA ILE A 467 14.05 -17.26 31.05
C ILE A 467 14.84 -18.27 30.21
N VAL A 468 14.56 -19.57 30.35
CA VAL A 468 15.21 -20.62 29.53
C VAL A 468 14.99 -20.36 28.03
N GLN A 469 13.76 -20.05 27.62
CA GLN A 469 13.44 -19.80 26.21
C GLN A 469 14.18 -18.57 25.68
N GLN A 470 14.23 -17.48 26.45
CA GLN A 470 14.93 -16.25 26.07
C GLN A 470 16.45 -16.46 25.97
N LEU A 471 17.07 -17.10 26.97
CA LEU A 471 18.49 -17.44 26.95
C LEU A 471 18.86 -18.27 25.71
N LEU A 472 18.03 -19.26 25.38
CA LEU A 472 18.24 -20.09 24.20
C LEU A 472 18.07 -19.32 22.91
N LEU A 473 17.05 -18.47 22.82
CA LEU A 473 16.84 -17.63 21.64
C LEU A 473 18.07 -16.74 21.38
N TYR A 474 18.61 -16.12 22.43
CA TYR A 474 19.79 -15.26 22.31
C TYR A 474 21.09 -15.99 22.00
N CYS A 475 21.26 -17.22 22.48
CA CYS A 475 22.43 -18.01 22.15
C CYS A 475 22.30 -18.77 20.82
N GLY A 476 21.21 -18.59 20.05
CA GLY A 476 20.93 -19.32 18.80
C GLY A 476 20.49 -20.78 18.99
N GLY A 477 20.09 -21.14 20.21
CA GLY A 477 19.53 -22.44 20.57
C GLY A 477 18.00 -22.50 20.51
N SER A 478 17.44 -23.63 20.92
CA SER A 478 15.98 -23.79 21.06
C SER A 478 15.63 -24.84 22.11
N ILE A 479 14.36 -24.87 22.55
CA ILE A 479 13.86 -25.88 23.48
C ILE A 479 12.61 -26.55 22.92
N LYS A 480 12.51 -27.87 23.08
CA LYS A 480 11.33 -28.67 22.78
C LYS A 480 10.90 -29.43 24.02
N VAL A 481 9.60 -29.60 24.17
CA VAL A 481 9.01 -30.35 25.28
C VAL A 481 8.11 -31.46 24.73
N GLU A 482 8.26 -32.66 25.28
CA GLU A 482 7.32 -33.76 25.10
C GLU A 482 6.88 -34.21 26.49
N SER A 483 5.57 -34.30 26.73
CA SER A 483 5.06 -34.69 28.03
C SER A 483 3.67 -35.29 27.90
N GLU A 484 3.37 -36.24 28.79
CA GLU A 484 2.07 -36.86 28.92
C GLU A 484 1.69 -36.91 30.41
N VAL A 485 0.44 -36.57 30.71
CA VAL A 485 -0.06 -36.49 32.08
C VAL A 485 0.07 -37.86 32.76
N GLY A 486 0.77 -37.89 33.89
CA GLY A 486 1.06 -39.08 34.68
C GLY A 486 2.26 -39.92 34.21
N GLN A 487 2.89 -39.56 33.08
CA GLN A 487 4.08 -40.26 32.56
C GLN A 487 5.38 -39.46 32.72
N GLY A 488 5.27 -38.16 33.00
CA GLY A 488 6.40 -37.24 33.16
C GLY A 488 6.66 -36.36 31.94
N SER A 489 7.84 -35.76 31.89
CA SER A 489 8.19 -34.75 30.87
C SER A 489 9.62 -34.93 30.37
N ILE A 490 9.84 -34.55 29.12
CA ILE A 490 11.16 -34.52 28.48
C ILE A 490 11.36 -33.15 27.86
N PHE A 491 12.26 -32.36 28.45
CA PHE A 491 12.74 -31.11 27.90
C PHE A 491 14.04 -31.35 27.12
N ARG A 492 14.05 -31.02 25.83
CA ARG A 492 15.20 -31.10 24.94
C ARG A 492 15.67 -29.70 24.61
N VAL A 493 16.82 -29.33 25.15
CA VAL A 493 17.52 -28.09 24.86
C VAL A 493 18.52 -28.35 23.74
N LEU A 494 18.45 -27.54 22.68
CA LEU A 494 19.36 -27.57 21.54
C LEU A 494 20.29 -26.36 21.65
N LEU A 495 21.58 -26.61 21.80
CA LEU A 495 22.62 -25.58 21.89
C LEU A 495 23.49 -25.62 20.62
N PRO A 496 23.88 -24.47 20.04
CA PRO A 496 24.81 -24.46 18.93
C PRO A 496 26.21 -24.89 19.36
N ILE A 497 26.86 -25.65 18.48
CA ILE A 497 28.27 -26.00 18.61
C ILE A 497 29.10 -24.75 18.31
N TYR A 498 30.16 -24.53 19.09
CA TYR A 498 31.15 -23.52 18.81
C TYR A 498 31.93 -23.89 17.54
N GLN A 499 31.68 -23.15 16.46
CA GLN A 499 32.43 -23.29 15.21
C GLN A 499 33.63 -22.32 15.26
N GLN A 500 34.83 -22.86 15.14
CA GLN A 500 36.10 -22.10 15.07
C GLN A 500 36.22 -21.28 13.79
#